data_AF-A0A2E1P0H7-F1
#
_entry.id   AF-A0A2E1P0H7-F1
#
_cell.length_a   1.000
_cell.length_b   1.000
_cell.length_c   1.000
_cell.angle_alpha   90.00
_cell.angle_beta   90.00
_cell.angle_gamma   90.00
#
_symmetry.space_group_name_H-M   'P 1'
#
loop_
_entity.id
_entity.type
_entity.pdbx_description
1 polymer ?
#
loop_
_entity_poly.entity_id
_entity_poly.type
_entity_poly.pdbx_seq_one_letter_code
_entity_poly.pdbx_strand_id
1 'polypeptide(L)'
;MVRPNESELIVPLRNAWNITRYKRAPRAMQIIREQVIRHLKVREDEELYIDPEVNEHIWKRGIENPPRKVRLLCIRHDEPDFPVEVKLMKE
;
A
#
# COMPACT_ATOMS: atom_id res chain seq x y z
N MET A 1 -12.31 -11.45 -22.40
CA MET A 1 -11.57 -11.58 -21.12
C MET A 1 -11.06 -10.20 -20.77
N VAL A 2 -11.71 -9.53 -19.82
CA VAL A 2 -11.20 -8.27 -19.26
C VAL A 2 -9.98 -8.66 -18.43
N ARG A 3 -8.80 -8.19 -18.84
CA ARG A 3 -7.62 -8.34 -17.99
C ARG A 3 -7.74 -7.28 -16.90
N PRO A 4 -7.62 -7.64 -15.62
CA PRO A 4 -7.51 -6.61 -14.59
C PRO A 4 -6.30 -5.73 -14.93
N ASN A 5 -6.45 -4.43 -14.73
CA ASN A 5 -5.34 -3.51 -14.92
C ASN A 5 -4.39 -3.68 -13.73
N GLU A 6 -3.37 -4.50 -13.91
CA GLU A 6 -2.30 -4.72 -12.95
C GLU A 6 -1.28 -3.58 -13.05
N SER A 7 -1.01 -2.91 -11.93
CA SER A 7 -0.03 -1.83 -11.84
C SER A 7 0.98 -2.14 -10.75
N GLU A 8 2.25 -2.13 -11.11
CA GLU A 8 3.36 -2.27 -10.17
C GLU A 8 3.74 -0.92 -9.58
N LEU A 9 3.78 -0.83 -8.25
CA LEU A 9 4.12 0.40 -7.54
C LEU A 9 5.21 0.15 -6.50
N ILE A 10 6.32 0.87 -6.62
CA ILE A 10 7.36 0.90 -5.59
C ILE A 10 7.08 2.09 -4.67
N VAL A 11 6.69 1.80 -3.43
CA VAL A 11 6.39 2.84 -2.43
C VAL A 11 7.63 3.15 -1.58
N PRO A 12 8.16 4.39 -1.62
CA PRO A 12 9.23 4.80 -0.73
C PRO A 12 8.68 5.19 0.64
N LEU A 13 9.02 4.43 1.69
CA LEU A 13 8.61 4.70 3.07
C LEU A 13 9.58 5.61 3.83
N ARG A 14 10.47 6.33 3.12
CA ARG A 14 11.45 7.26 3.71
C ARG A 14 10.79 8.29 4.64
N ASN A 15 9.60 8.76 4.28
CA ASN A 15 8.86 9.76 5.04
C ASN A 15 8.40 9.22 6.40
N ALA A 16 8.26 7.90 6.55
CA ALA A 16 7.96 7.29 7.85
C ALA A 16 9.11 7.45 8.84
N TRP A 17 10.34 7.71 8.39
CA TRP A 17 11.51 7.86 9.28
C TRP A 17 11.65 9.25 9.89
N ASN A 18 10.88 10.23 9.39
CA ASN A 18 10.88 11.61 9.90
C ASN A 18 10.07 11.78 11.19
N ILE A 19 9.27 10.79 11.58
CA ILE A 19 8.46 10.82 12.81
C ILE A 19 9.14 10.08 13.96
N THR A 20 8.60 10.25 15.17
CA THR A 20 9.00 9.53 16.37
C THR A 20 8.98 8.01 16.16
N ARG A 21 9.94 7.30 16.77
CA ARG A 21 10.20 5.87 16.52
C ARG A 21 8.95 4.99 16.68
N TYR A 22 8.17 5.22 17.73
CA TYR A 22 6.97 4.47 18.03
C TYR A 22 5.77 4.74 17.11
N LYS A 23 5.86 5.68 16.16
CA LYS A 23 4.77 5.97 15.19
C LYS A 23 5.12 5.57 13.76
N ARG A 24 6.28 4.95 13.52
CA ARG A 24 6.81 4.74 12.16
C ARG A 24 6.01 3.72 11.36
N ALA A 25 5.75 2.52 11.90
CA ALA A 25 4.94 1.51 11.20
C ALA A 25 3.50 1.99 10.90
N PRO A 26 2.76 2.61 11.85
CA PRO A 26 1.47 3.23 11.55
C PRO A 26 1.56 4.29 10.45
N ARG A 27 2.61 5.13 10.47
CA ARG A 27 2.82 6.14 9.43
C ARG A 27 3.16 5.54 8.07
N ALA A 28 3.89 4.42 8.04
CA ALA A 28 4.18 3.69 6.80
C ALA A 28 2.90 3.20 6.12
N MET A 29 1.95 2.66 6.87
CA MET A 29 0.63 2.26 6.34
C MET A 29 -0.15 3.45 5.76
N GLN A 30 -0.10 4.61 6.41
CA GLN A 30 -0.71 5.83 5.87
C GLN A 30 -0.05 6.27 4.55
N ILE A 31 1.28 6.25 4.48
CA ILE A 31 2.02 6.61 3.26
C ILE A 31 1.65 5.68 2.11
N ILE A 32 1.50 4.37 2.36
CA ILE A 32 1.06 3.43 1.33
C ILE A 32 -0.32 3.84 0.79
N ARG A 33 -1.29 4.07 1.68
CA ARG A 33 -2.63 4.53 1.26
C ARG A 33 -2.55 5.80 0.41
N GLU A 34 -1.85 6.82 0.89
CA GLU A 34 -1.67 8.10 0.18
C GLU A 34 -1.02 7.91 -1.21
N GLN A 35 -0.04 7.01 -1.33
CA GLN A 35 0.64 6.73 -2.59
C GLN A 35 -0.24 5.96 -3.58
N VAL A 36 -0.98 4.97 -3.11
CA VAL A 36 -1.90 4.19 -3.95
C VAL A 36 -3.03 5.08 -4.47
N ILE A 37 -3.65 5.89 -3.60
CA ILE A 37 -4.70 6.84 -3.99
C ILE A 37 -4.17 7.81 -5.06
N ARG A 38 -2.97 8.37 -4.86
CA ARG A 38 -2.35 9.30 -5.81
C ARG A 38 -2.01 8.64 -7.15
N HIS A 39 -1.46 7.43 -7.12
CA HIS A 39 -0.96 6.76 -8.33
C HIS A 39 -2.10 6.23 -9.20
N LEU A 40 -3.10 5.59 -8.58
CA LEU A 40 -4.25 5.03 -9.30
C LEU A 40 -5.35 6.08 -9.54
N LYS A 41 -5.22 7.28 -8.97
CA LYS A 41 -6.27 8.32 -8.99
C LYS A 41 -7.61 7.76 -8.48
N VAL A 42 -7.54 7.04 -7.36
CA VAL A 42 -8.71 6.47 -6.69
C VAL A 42 -9.60 7.64 -6.26
N ARG A 43 -10.87 7.60 -6.64
CA ARG A 43 -11.86 8.62 -6.23
C ARG A 43 -12.34 8.33 -4.80
N GLU A 44 -12.99 9.31 -4.18
CA GLU A 44 -13.44 9.19 -2.77
C GLU A 44 -14.52 8.11 -2.56
N ASP A 45 -15.18 7.69 -3.63
CA ASP A 45 -16.18 6.63 -3.71
C ASP A 45 -15.61 5.21 -3.88
N GLU A 46 -14.32 5.06 -4.18
CA GLU A 46 -13.68 3.74 -4.32
C GLU A 46 -13.09 3.28 -2.97
N GLU A 47 -13.49 2.10 -2.49
CA GLU A 47 -12.89 1.49 -1.31
C GLU A 47 -11.50 0.89 -1.62
N LEU A 48 -10.56 1.03 -0.68
CA LEU A 48 -9.20 0.52 -0.82
C LEU A 48 -8.99 -0.67 0.13
N TYR A 49 -8.84 -1.86 -0.46
CA TYR A 49 -8.56 -3.09 0.28
C TYR A 49 -7.06 -3.37 0.29
N ILE A 50 -6.44 -3.27 1.46
CA ILE A 50 -5.04 -3.61 1.66
C ILE A 50 -4.97 -5.03 2.21
N ASP A 51 -4.29 -5.91 1.49
CA ASP A 51 -4.08 -7.28 1.93
C ASP A 51 -3.34 -7.30 3.29
N PRO A 52 -3.81 -8.12 4.26
CA PRO A 52 -3.15 -8.30 5.54
C PRO A 52 -1.65 -8.61 5.44
N GLU A 53 -1.20 -9.32 4.40
CA GLU A 53 0.21 -9.64 4.18
C GLU A 53 1.09 -8.39 4.05
N VAL A 54 0.57 -7.31 3.45
CA VAL A 54 1.29 -6.02 3.34
C VAL A 54 1.50 -5.44 4.73
N ASN A 55 0.47 -5.49 5.58
CA ASN A 55 0.56 -5.03 6.95
C ASN A 55 1.58 -5.87 7.73
N GLU A 56 1.48 -7.19 7.71
CA GLU A 56 2.43 -8.08 8.36
C GLU A 56 3.88 -7.83 7.91
N HIS A 57 4.10 -7.60 6.61
CA HIS A 57 5.41 -7.29 6.08
C HIS A 57 6.00 -5.99 6.66
N ILE A 58 5.18 -4.96 6.82
CA ILE A 58 5.61 -3.69 7.43
C ILE A 58 5.92 -3.87 8.92
N TRP A 59 5.10 -4.65 9.61
CA TRP A 59 5.23 -4.88 11.06
C TRP A 59 6.24 -5.98 11.41
N LYS A 60 6.81 -6.70 10.43
CA LYS A 60 7.76 -7.82 10.62
C LYS A 60 8.97 -7.50 11.48
N ARG A 61 9.44 -6.24 11.48
CA ARG A 61 10.61 -5.77 12.25
C ARG A 61 10.22 -4.92 13.47
N GLY A 62 8.94 -4.95 13.86
CA GLY A 62 8.38 -4.13 14.93
C GLY A 62 8.04 -2.70 14.51
N ILE A 63 7.50 -1.94 15.47
CA ILE A 63 6.93 -0.60 15.23
C ILE A 63 7.98 0.46 14.84
N GLU A 64 9.21 0.29 15.29
CA GLU A 64 10.29 1.27 15.13
C GLU A 64 11.05 1.18 13.80
N ASN A 65 11.00 0.02 13.16
CA ASN A 65 11.85 -0.31 12.01
C ASN A 65 11.05 -0.82 10.80
N PRO A 66 10.06 -0.06 10.29
CA PRO A 66 9.40 -0.45 9.05
C PRO A 66 10.40 -0.48 7.89
N PRO A 67 10.17 -1.30 6.85
CA PRO A 67 11.00 -1.35 5.66
C PRO A 67 11.13 0.04 4.99
N ARG A 68 12.25 0.28 4.30
CA ARG A 68 12.53 1.58 3.65
C ARG A 68 11.80 1.75 2.31
N LYS A 69 11.50 0.64 1.64
CA LYS A 69 10.78 0.54 0.36
C LYS A 69 9.92 -0.71 0.39
N VAL A 70 8.76 -0.67 -0.23
CA VAL A 70 7.88 -1.83 -0.43
C VAL A 70 7.44 -1.86 -1.88
N ARG A 71 7.50 -3.04 -2.51
CA ARG A 71 6.95 -3.29 -3.85
C ARG A 71 5.53 -3.80 -3.67
N LEU A 72 4.57 -3.12 -4.29
CA LEU A 72 3.16 -3.45 -4.24
C LEU A 72 2.66 -3.75 -5.64
N LEU A 73 1.78 -4.74 -5.73
CA LEU A 73 0.97 -5.01 -6.89
C LEU A 73 -0.43 -4.45 -6.61
N CYS A 74 -0.84 -3.47 -7.39
CA CYS A 74 -2.19 -2.93 -7.31
C CYS A 74 -3.03 -3.51 -8.43
N ILE A 75 -4.21 -4.03 -8.09
CA ILE A 75 -5.14 -4.61 -9.04
C ILE A 75 -6.38 -3.73 -9.03
N ARG A 76 -6.66 -3.10 -10.17
CA ARG A 76 -7.92 -2.38 -10.39
C ARG A 76 -8.88 -3.26 -11.16
N HIS A 77 -10.05 -3.45 -10.57
CA HIS A 77 -11.21 -4.04 -11.24
C HIS A 77 -12.00 -2.92 -11.93
N ASP A 78 -12.52 -3.17 -13.14
CA ASP A 78 -13.34 -2.20 -13.89
C ASP A 78 -14.80 -2.15 -13.38
N GLU A 79 -15.15 -3.02 -12.44
CA GLU A 79 -16.48 -3.06 -11.82
C GLU A 79 -16.59 -2.04 -10.68
N PRO A 80 -17.64 -1.20 -10.66
CA PRO A 80 -17.76 -0.05 -9.75
C PRO A 80 -17.88 -0.42 -8.27
N ASP A 81 -18.27 -1.65 -7.95
CA ASP A 81 -18.47 -2.11 -6.56
C ASP A 81 -17.25 -2.86 -5.99
N PHE A 82 -16.18 -3.06 -6.76
CA PHE A 82 -15.00 -3.80 -6.30
C PHE A 82 -13.93 -2.88 -5.74
N PRO A 83 -13.46 -3.11 -4.50
CA PRO A 83 -12.38 -2.32 -3.94
C PRO A 83 -11.07 -2.54 -4.68
N VAL A 84 -10.23 -1.51 -4.71
CA VAL A 84 -8.86 -1.62 -5.24
C VAL A 84 -8.05 -2.53 -4.34
N GLU A 85 -7.60 -3.68 -4.86
CA GLU A 85 -6.79 -4.64 -4.12
C GLU A 85 -5.31 -4.25 -4.18
N VAL A 86 -4.67 -4.20 -3.00
CA VAL A 86 -3.23 -3.94 -2.85
C VAL A 86 -2.56 -5.18 -2.26
N LYS A 87 -1.73 -5.85 -3.06
CA LYS A 87 -1.00 -7.06 -2.67
C LYS A 87 0.50 -6.78 -2.54
N LEU A 88 1.15 -7.55 -1.66
CA LEU A 88 2.60 -7.52 -1.55
C LEU A 88 3.20 -8.26 -2.74
N MET A 89 4.09 -7.60 -3.48
CA MET A 89 4.88 -8.30 -4.48
C MET A 89 5.99 -9.06 -3.76
N LYS A 90 5.85 -10.39 -3.69
CA LYS A 90 6.93 -11.27 -3.22
C LYS A 90 7.85 -11.52 -4.41
N GLU A 91 9.10 -11.12 -4.26
CA GLU A 91 10.19 -11.50 -5.16
C GLU A 91 10.65 -12.93 -4.87
#